data_AF-A0A6I6N7I2-F1
#
_entry.id   AF-A0A6I6N7I2-F1
#
_cell.length_a   1.000
_cell.length_b   1.000
_cell.length_c   1.000
_cell.angle_alpha   90.00
_cell.angle_beta   90.00
_cell.angle_gamma   90.00
#
_symmetry.space_group_name_H-M   'P 1'
#
loop_
_entity.id
_entity.type
_entity.pdbx_description
1 polymer ?
#
loop_
_entity_poly.entity_id
_entity_poly.type
_entity_poly.pdbx_seq_one_letter_code
_entity_poly.pdbx_strand_id
1 'polypeptide(L)' 'MRIVAETGKPIAQVAQDLGINETTLASWVSRARRAGGAVARGESEEFARLRRENARLKKDSKELAMERDVLERCMVLWVK' A
#
# COMPACT_ATOMS: atom_id res chain seq x y z
N MET A 1 2.95 -0.96 -20.21
CA MET A 1 3.76 -1.74 -21.16
C MET A 1 4.18 -3.05 -20.50
N ARG A 2 3.26 -4.04 -20.45
CA ARG A 2 3.50 -5.32 -19.78
C ARG A 2 4.21 -6.35 -20.68
N ILE A 3 4.10 -6.15 -22.00
CA ILE A 3 4.56 -7.08 -23.05
C ILE A 3 6.06 -7.40 -22.97
N VAL A 4 6.94 -6.40 -22.84
CA VAL A 4 8.40 -6.61 -22.74
C VAL A 4 8.80 -7.33 -21.44
N ALA A 5 8.11 -7.05 -20.33
CA ALA A 5 8.40 -7.67 -19.04
C ALA A 5 7.90 -9.13 -18.97
N GLU A 6 6.81 -9.44 -19.67
CA GLU A 6 6.18 -10.78 -19.68
C GLU A 6 6.77 -11.73 -20.75
N THR A 7 7.28 -11.21 -21.85
CA THR A 7 7.79 -12.06 -22.95
C THR A 7 9.23 -12.54 -22.78
N GLY A 8 10.02 -11.91 -21.89
CA GLY A 8 11.45 -12.23 -21.71
C GLY A 8 12.33 -11.94 -22.93
N LYS A 9 11.75 -11.36 -24.00
CA LYS A 9 12.44 -11.06 -25.25
C LYS A 9 13.23 -9.73 -25.14
N PRO A 10 14.34 -9.59 -25.87
CA PRO A 10 15.09 -8.32 -25.94
C PRO A 10 14.22 -7.16 -26.43
N ILE A 11 14.47 -5.94 -25.92
CA ILE A 11 13.72 -4.73 -26.28
C ILE A 11 13.76 -4.48 -27.79
N ALA A 12 14.91 -4.71 -28.44
CA ALA A 12 15.07 -4.61 -29.88
C ALA A 12 14.08 -5.50 -30.65
N GLN A 13 13.93 -6.76 -30.23
CA GLN A 13 13.02 -7.72 -30.87
C GLN A 13 11.56 -7.30 -30.69
N VAL A 14 11.18 -6.87 -29.50
CA VAL A 14 9.81 -6.39 -29.24
C VAL A 14 9.52 -5.08 -29.97
N ALA A 15 10.51 -4.20 -30.11
CA ALA A 15 10.39 -2.97 -30.87
C ALA A 15 10.16 -3.26 -32.37
N GLN A 16 10.91 -4.22 -32.92
CA GLN A 16 10.76 -4.66 -34.30
C GLN A 16 9.40 -5.34 -34.55
N ASP A 17 8.98 -6.25 -33.68
CA ASP A 17 7.67 -6.92 -33.75
C ASP A 17 6.51 -5.91 -33.70
N LEU A 18 6.68 -4.80 -32.98
CA LEU A 18 5.68 -3.74 -32.84
C LEU A 18 5.81 -2.62 -33.88
N GLY A 19 6.85 -2.63 -34.72
CA GLY A 19 7.11 -1.59 -35.71
C GLY A 19 7.43 -0.20 -35.09
N ILE A 20 7.96 -0.15 -33.87
CA ILE A 20 8.30 1.10 -33.17
C ILE A 20 9.80 1.25 -32.96
N ASN A 21 10.24 2.49 -32.73
CA ASN A 21 11.65 2.76 -32.43
C ASN A 21 12.06 2.15 -31.07
N GLU A 22 13.18 1.43 -31.04
CA GLU A 22 13.73 0.79 -29.86
C GLU A 22 13.98 1.77 -28.70
N THR A 23 14.53 2.94 -29.00
CA THR A 23 14.82 3.99 -28.01
C THR A 23 13.54 4.49 -27.34
N THR A 24 12.45 4.61 -28.10
CA THR A 24 11.14 5.00 -27.59
C THR A 24 10.57 3.93 -26.68
N LEU A 25 10.65 2.66 -27.09
CA LEU A 25 10.21 1.53 -26.27
C LEU A 25 11.03 1.43 -24.97
N ALA A 26 12.36 1.59 -25.05
CA ALA A 26 13.25 1.58 -23.90
C ALA A 26 12.91 2.69 -22.90
N SER A 27 12.62 3.90 -23.39
CA SER A 27 12.19 5.04 -22.57
C SER A 27 10.88 4.74 -21.82
N TRP A 28 9.89 4.16 -22.51
CA TRP A 28 8.62 3.76 -21.90
C TRP A 28 8.76 2.66 -20.87
N VAL A 29 9.59 1.64 -21.12
CA VAL A 29 9.88 0.56 -20.16
C VAL A 29 10.56 1.13 -18.91
N SER A 30 11.55 2.01 -19.07
CA SER A 30 12.22 2.69 -17.96
C SER A 30 11.25 3.53 -17.13
N ARG A 31 10.36 4.30 -17.78
CA ARG A 31 9.33 5.08 -17.10
C ARG A 31 8.35 4.19 -16.35
N ALA A 32 7.90 3.09 -16.95
CA ALA A 32 6.99 2.13 -16.32
C ALA A 32 7.62 1.46 -15.08
N ARG A 33 8.89 1.06 -15.16
CA ARG A 33 9.63 0.49 -14.01
C ARG A 33 9.76 1.48 -12.86
N ARG A 34 10.12 2.74 -13.15
CA ARG A 34 10.22 3.79 -12.13
C ARG A 34 8.88 4.10 -11.48
N ALA A 35 7.81 4.18 -12.27
CA ALA A 35 6.46 4.38 -11.76
C ALA A 35 6.04 3.22 -10.84
N GLY A 36 6.27 1.97 -11.24
CA GLY A 36 5.97 0.80 -10.40
C GLY A 36 6.76 0.79 -9.09
N GLY A 37 8.06 1.13 -9.13
CA GLY A 37 8.88 1.23 -7.91
C GLY A 37 8.47 2.36 -6.96
N ALA A 38 8.01 3.49 -7.51
CA ALA A 38 7.48 4.60 -6.71
C ALA A 38 6.15 4.25 -6.03
N VAL A 39 5.25 3.57 -6.75
CA VAL A 39 3.96 3.08 -6.21
C VAL A 39 4.21 2.09 -5.07
N ALA A 40 5.05 1.07 -5.31
CA ALA A 40 5.35 0.06 -4.29
C ALA A 40 5.97 0.65 -3.01
N ARG A 41 6.81 1.69 -3.15
CA ARG A 41 7.39 2.39 -1.99
C ARG A 41 6.32 3.18 -1.23
N GLY A 42 5.46 3.92 -1.95
CA GLY A 42 4.38 4.68 -1.34
C GLY A 42 3.38 3.78 -0.60
N GLU A 43 3.00 2.64 -1.19
CA GLU A 43 2.17 1.62 -0.55
C GLU A 43 2.82 1.10 0.73
N SER A 44 4.12 0.77 0.70
CA SER A 44 4.85 0.28 1.89
C SER A 44 4.86 1.29 3.03
N GLU A 45 5.10 2.57 2.73
CA GLU A 45 5.08 3.66 3.72
C GLU A 45 3.67 3.87 4.30
N GLU A 46 2.64 3.81 3.46
CA GLU A 46 1.25 3.91 3.88
C GLU A 46 0.85 2.73 4.78
N PHE A 47 1.20 1.50 4.39
CA PHE A 47 0.97 0.30 5.20
C PHE A 47 1.63 0.41 6.59
N ALA A 48 2.85 0.95 6.65
CA ALA A 48 3.53 1.17 7.92
C ALA A 48 2.81 2.23 8.78
N ARG A 49 2.34 3.32 8.17
CA ARG A 49 1.53 4.35 8.84
C ARG A 49 0.22 3.77 9.39
N LEU A 50 -0.53 3.05 8.56
CA LEU A 50 -1.79 2.40 8.94
C LEU A 50 -1.60 1.40 10.07
N ARG A 51 -0.53 0.60 10.07
CA ARG A 51 -0.25 -0.31 11.20
C ARG A 51 -0.08 0.43 12.53
N ARG A 52 0.64 1.55 12.53
CA ARG A 52 0.84 2.37 13.75
C ARG A 52 -0.47 2.96 14.24
N GLU A 53 -1.27 3.49 13.32
CA GLU A 53 -2.59 4.05 13.63
C GLU A 53 -3.54 2.99 14.18
N ASN A 54 -3.57 1.81 13.57
CA ASN A 54 -4.38 0.69 14.02
C ASN A 54 -3.98 0.23 15.43
N ALA A 55 -2.67 0.17 15.73
CA ALA A 55 -2.17 -0.16 17.05
C ALA A 55 -2.59 0.87 18.12
N ARG A 56 -2.51 2.16 17.78
CA ARG A 56 -2.97 3.25 18.66
C ARG A 56 -4.47 3.16 18.90
N LEU A 57 -5.29 3.05 17.85
CA LEU A 57 -6.74 2.95 17.98
C LEU A 57 -7.18 1.75 18.83
N LYS A 58 -6.50 0.60 18.70
CA LYS A 58 -6.76 -0.56 19.55
C LYS A 58 -6.43 -0.31 21.02
N LYS A 59 -5.38 0.46 21.32
CA LYS A 59 -5.04 0.85 22.69
C LYS A 59 -6.13 1.77 23.25
N ASP A 60 -6.46 2.84 22.52
CA ASP A 60 -7.46 3.84 22.94
C ASP A 60 -8.83 3.17 23.13
N SER A 61 -9.22 2.26 22.23
CA SER A 61 -10.46 1.49 22.35
C SER A 61 -10.49 0.60 23.60
N LYS A 62 -9.36 0.01 23.99
CA LYS A 62 -9.27 -0.82 25.20
C LYS A 62 -9.41 0.04 26.46
N GLU A 63 -8.78 1.22 26.47
CA GLU A 63 -8.85 2.18 27.57
C GLU A 63 -10.29 2.67 27.78
N LEU A 64 -10.94 3.13 26.72
CA LEU A 64 -12.34 3.56 26.77
C LEU A 64 -13.30 2.44 27.21
N ALA A 65 -13.03 1.20 26.79
CA ALA A 65 -13.82 0.06 27.24
C ALA A 65 -13.67 -0.18 28.75
N MET A 66 -12.47 -0.02 29.31
CA MET A 66 -12.24 -0.12 30.75
C MET A 66 -12.92 1.01 31.52
N GLU A 67 -12.82 2.25 31.03
CA GLU A 67 -13.50 3.40 31.63
C GLU A 67 -15.03 3.20 31.67
N ARG A 68 -15.61 2.73 30.55
CA ARG A 68 -17.04 2.41 30.49
C ARG A 68 -17.42 1.34 31.51
N ASP A 69 -16.64 0.26 31.60
CA ASP A 69 -16.89 -0.82 32.57
C ASP A 69 -16.82 -0.33 34.02
N VAL A 70 -15.90 0.58 34.34
CA VAL A 70 -15.81 1.19 35.68
C VAL A 70 -17.04 2.05 35.96
N LEU A 71 -17.43 2.91 35.01
CA LEU A 71 -18.60 3.77 35.15
C LEU A 71 -19.89 2.96 35.29
N GLU A 72 -20.04 1.88 34.52
CA GLU A 72 -21.18 0.98 34.60
C GLU A 72 -21.29 0.33 35.99
N ARG A 73 -20.17 -0.18 36.54
CA ARG A 73 -20.14 -0.76 37.90
C ARG A 73 -20.48 0.28 38.97
N CYS A 74 -19.95 1.50 38.85
CA CYS A 74 -20.28 2.60 39.77
C CYS A 74 -21.78 2.95 39.71
N MET A 75 -22.34 3.04 38.50
CA MET A 75 -23.76 3.36 38.30
C MET A 75 -24.67 2.28 38.89
N VAL A 76 -24.34 1.00 38.71
CA VAL A 76 -25.08 -0.12 39.30
C VAL A 76 -25.10 -0.05 40.83
N LEU A 77 -23.98 0.34 41.45
CA LEU A 77 -23.90 0.54 42.91
C LEU A 77 -24.71 1.75 43.40
N TRP A 78 -24.80 2.82 42.59
CA TRP A 78 -25.52 4.04 42.96
C TRP A 78 -27.05 3.92 42.86
N VAL A 79 -27.56 3.01 42.03
CA VAL A 79 -29.00 2.81 41.81
C VAL A 79 -29.62 1.84 42.84
N LYS A 80 -28.81 1.25 43.73
CA LYS A 80 -29.24 0.25 44.73
C LYS A 80 -29.23 0.81 46.14
#